data_AF-A0A937X022-F1
#
_entry.id   AF-A0A937X022-F1
#
_cell.length_a   1.000
_cell.length_b   1.000
_cell.length_c   1.000
_cell.angle_alpha   90.00
_cell.angle_beta   90.00
_cell.angle_gamma   90.00
#
_symmetry.space_group_name_H-M   'P 1'
#
loop_
_entity.id
_entity.type
_entity.pdbx_description
1 polymer ?
#
loop_
_entity_poly.entity_id
_entity_poly.type
_entity_poly.pdbx_seq_one_letter_code
_entity_poly.pdbx_strand_id
1 'polypeptide(L)' 'MSLKILIDMNMSPDWVPVFEHHGWTAVHWSTVGDPGATDRTIIDWAVSH' A
#
# COMPACT_ATOMS: atom_id res chain seq x y z
N MET A 1 7.26 -7.20 15.45
CA MET A 1 6.25 -6.59 14.56
C MET A 1 7.00 -6.06 13.36
N SER A 2 6.62 -6.45 12.14
CA SER A 2 7.22 -5.89 10.91
C SER A 2 6.36 -4.72 10.45
N LEU A 3 6.97 -3.62 10.03
CA LEU A 3 6.26 -2.51 9.40
C LEU A 3 5.70 -2.97 8.05
N LYS A 4 4.40 -2.74 7.83
CA LYS A 4 3.74 -2.93 6.54
C LYS A 4 3.35 -1.58 5.96
N ILE A 5 3.58 -1.40 4.67
CA ILE A 5 3.33 -0.15 3.96
C ILE A 5 2.29 -0.40 2.90
N LEU A 6 1.20 0.37 2.97
CA LEU A 6 0.27 0.51 1.87
C LEU A 6 0.61 1.78 1.10
N ILE A 7 0.83 1.64 -0.20
CA ILE A 7 1.10 2.74 -1.11
C ILE A 7 -0.21 3.15 -1.77
N ASP A 8 -0.58 4.43 -1.62
CA ASP A 8 -1.78 5.01 -2.20
C ASP A 8 -1.76 5.04 -3.74
N MET A 9 -2.94 5.05 -4.36
CA MET A 9 -3.12 5.12 -5.82
C MET A 9 -2.42 6.28 -6.49
N ASN A 10 -2.22 7.40 -5.80
CA ASN A 10 -1.59 8.58 -6.38
C ASN A 10 -0.05 8.45 -6.45
N MET A 11 0.54 7.38 -5.91
CA MET A 11 1.98 7.12 -5.94
C MET A 11 2.33 6.02 -6.94
N SER A 12 3.59 5.98 -7.39
CA SER A 12 4.02 4.93 -8.33
C SER A 12 4.06 3.56 -7.63
N PRO A 13 3.56 2.49 -8.27
CA PRO A 13 3.75 1.11 -7.77
C PRO A 13 5.23 0.71 -7.72
N ASP A 14 6.13 1.40 -8.42
CA ASP A 14 7.58 1.15 -8.40
C ASP A 14 8.23 1.43 -7.03
N TRP A 15 7.51 2.07 -6.11
CA TRP A 15 7.96 2.21 -4.73
C TRP A 15 7.92 0.89 -3.94
N VAL A 16 7.09 -0.09 -4.34
CA VAL A 16 7.04 -1.41 -3.70
C VAL A 16 8.43 -2.07 -3.69
N PRO A 17 9.10 -2.31 -4.83
CA PRO A 17 10.42 -2.94 -4.83
C PRO A 17 11.49 -2.10 -4.11
N VAL A 18 11.34 -0.77 -4.07
CA VAL A 18 12.25 0.10 -3.31
C VAL A 18 12.13 -0.18 -1.80
N PHE A 19 10.90 -0.25 -1.27
CA PHE A 19 10.69 -0.57 0.14
C PHE A 19 11.09 -2.01 0.47
N GLU A 20 10.78 -2.96 -0.39
CA GLU A 20 11.18 -4.36 -0.22
C GLU A 20 12.71 -4.53 -0.22
N HIS A 21 13.42 -3.78 -1.06
CA HIS A 21 14.89 -3.75 -1.05
C HIS A 21 15.46 -3.30 0.30
N HIS A 22 14.77 -2.41 1.01
CA HIS A 22 15.12 -1.97 2.37
C HIS A 22 14.56 -2.87 3.48
N GLY A 23 13.98 -4.03 3.13
CA GLY A 23 13.46 -5.02 4.07
C GLY A 23 12.07 -4.68 4.63
N TRP A 24 11.35 -3.76 4.01
CA TRP A 24 10.00 -3.36 4.42
C TRP A 24 8.96 -4.07 3.55
N THR A 25 7.91 -4.59 4.18
CA THR A 25 6.80 -5.19 3.43
C THR A 25 5.93 -4.08 2.86
N ALA A 26 5.76 -4.03 1.55
CA ALA A 26 4.95 -3.00 0.90
C ALA A 26 3.99 -3.60 -0.14
N VAL A 27 2.81 -3.00 -0.28
CA VAL A 27 1.87 -3.29 -1.35
C VAL A 27 1.30 -1.98 -1.90
N HIS A 28 0.92 -1.97 -3.18
CA HIS A 28 0.29 -0.81 -3.81
C HIS A 28 -1.22 -1.01 -3.92
N TRP A 29 -2.02 0.03 -3.67
CA TRP A 29 -3.48 -0.11 -3.64
C TRP A 29 -4.07 -0.70 -4.93
N SER A 30 -3.50 -0.35 -6.10
CA SER A 30 -3.97 -0.87 -7.40
C SER A 30 -3.93 -2.39 -7.53
N THR A 31 -3.20 -3.11 -6.67
CA THR A 31 -3.09 -4.58 -6.72
C THR A 31 -4.01 -5.27 -5.72
N VAL A 32 -4.54 -4.55 -4.72
CA VAL A 32 -5.31 -5.12 -3.61
C VAL A 32 -6.72 -4.54 -3.47
N GLY A 33 -7.03 -3.44 -4.16
CA GLY A 33 -8.30 -2.74 -4.05
C GLY A 33 -8.75 -2.04 -5.34
N ASP A 34 -9.92 -1.41 -5.25
CA ASP A 34 -10.53 -0.66 -6.36
C ASP A 34 -9.79 0.68 -6.57
N PRO A 35 -9.28 1.00 -7.78
CA PRO A 35 -8.68 2.30 -8.09
C PRO A 35 -9.57 3.52 -7.78
N GLY A 36 -10.89 3.36 -7.75
CA GLY A 36 -11.87 4.40 -7.40
C GLY A 36 -12.26 4.44 -5.92
N ALA A 37 -11.58 3.68 -5.05
CA ALA A 37 -11.87 3.65 -3.62
C ALA A 37 -11.65 5.03 -2.97
N THR A 38 -12.48 5.36 -1.98
CA THR A 38 -12.28 6.57 -1.19
C THR A 38 -11.07 6.44 -0.27
N ASP A 39 -10.42 7.55 0.09
CA ASP A 39 -9.33 7.56 1.07
C ASP A 39 -9.70 6.83 2.36
N ARG A 40 -10.96 6.97 2.80
CA ARG A 40 -11.47 6.27 3.99
C ARG A 40 -11.39 4.76 3.84
N THR A 41 -11.78 4.22 2.69
CA THR A 41 -11.71 2.79 2.38
C THR A 41 -10.27 2.30 2.38
N ILE A 42 -9.35 3.07 1.77
CA ILE A 42 -7.92 2.75 1.70
C ILE A 42 -7.32 2.68 3.12
N ILE A 43 -7.60 3.69 3.96
CA ILE A 43 -7.10 3.74 5.33
C ILE A 43 -7.72 2.64 6.20
N ASP A 44 -9.02 2.38 6.10
CA ASP A 44 -9.68 1.31 6.85
C ASP A 44 -9.11 -0.08 6.48
N TRP A 45 -8.74 -0.28 5.21
CA TRP A 45 -8.01 -1.48 4.78
C TRP A 45 -6.61 -1.55 5.40
N ALA A 46 -5.85 -0.45 5.38
CA ALA A 46 -4.51 -0.37 5.96
C ALA A 46 -4.49 -0.65 7.47
N VAL A 47 -5.53 -0.25 8.21
CA VAL A 47 -5.65 -0.51 9.65
C VAL A 47 -5.97 -1.98 9.95
N SER A 48 -6.66 -2.67 9.04
CA SER A 48 -7.11 -4.06 9.24
C SER A 48 -6.11 -5.14 8.79
N HIS A 49 -5.02 -4.78 8.09
CA HIS A 49 -4.05 -5.72 7.49
C HIS A 49 -2.61 -5.51 7.99
#